data_AF-A0A132T418-F1
#
_entry.id   AF-A0A132T418-F1
#
_cell.length_a   1.000
_cell.length_b   1.000
_cell.length_c   1.000
_cell.angle_alpha   90.00
_cell.angle_beta   90.00
_cell.angle_gamma   90.00
#
_symmetry.space_group_name_H-M   'P 1'
#
loop_
_entity.id
_entity.type
_entity.pdbx_description
1 polymer ?
#
loop_
_entity_poly.entity_id
_entity_poly.type
_entity_poly.pdbx_seq_one_letter_code
_entity_poly.pdbx_strand_id
1 'polypeptide(L)' 'MLSVVRRILGYEMTVAEWLGAAVMAGAPYGVLGVVVAVLNPGHFADADGVQRVVGFVGSVVFWPILFVTDVCM' A
#
# COMPACT_ATOMS: atom_id res chain seq x y z
N MET A 1 20.53 19.03 -19.92
CA MET A 1 19.81 18.26 -18.88
C MET A 1 18.32 18.65 -18.78
N LEU A 2 17.96 19.94 -18.88
CA LEU A 2 16.55 20.40 -18.91
C LEU A 2 15.69 19.80 -20.04
N SER A 3 16.30 19.44 -21.17
CA SER A 3 15.62 18.82 -22.32
C SER A 3 15.04 17.44 -21.99
N VAL A 4 15.71 16.64 -21.14
CA VAL A 4 15.25 15.31 -20.74
C VAL A 4 14.09 15.42 -19.76
N VAL A 5 14.19 16.31 -18.77
CA VAL A 5 13.11 16.58 -17.79
C VAL A 5 11.85 17.07 -18.51
N ARG A 6 12.00 17.97 -19.48
CA ARG A 6 10.87 18.50 -20.27
C ARG A 6 10.25 17.45 -21.20
N ARG A 7 11.03 16.48 -21.68
CA ARG A 7 10.53 15.33 -22.46
C ARG A 7 9.74 14.34 -21.60
N ILE A 8 10.17 14.12 -20.35
CA ILE A 8 9.45 13.25 -19.40
C ILE A 8 8.16 13.93 -18.92
N LEU A 9 8.21 15.23 -18.56
CA LEU A 9 7.03 15.99 -18.14
C LEU A 9 6.02 16.27 -19.26
N GLY A 10 6.46 16.28 -20.52
CA GLY A 10 5.59 16.47 -21.69
C GLY A 10 4.99 15.18 -22.24
N TYR A 11 5.27 14.03 -21.62
CA TYR A 11 4.73 12.75 -22.04
C TYR A 11 3.31 12.60 -21.48
N GLU A 12 2.30 12.72 -22.35
CA GLU A 12 0.91 12.39 -22.00
C GLU A 12 0.78 10.87 -21.81
N MET A 13 0.95 10.41 -20.57
CA MET A 13 0.60 9.04 -20.23
C MET A 13 -0.90 8.85 -20.38
N THR A 14 -1.28 7.85 -21.18
CA THR A 14 -2.68 7.42 -21.26
C THR A 14 -3.17 6.94 -19.88
N VAL A 15 -4.48 7.04 -19.64
CA VAL A 15 -5.10 6.56 -18.38
C VAL A 15 -4.77 5.07 -18.13
N ALA A 16 -4.67 4.28 -19.19
CA ALA A 16 -4.27 2.87 -19.11
C ALA A 16 -2.85 2.69 -18.59
N GLU A 17 -1.91 3.56 -19.00
CA GLU A 17 -0.52 3.50 -18.55
C GLU A 17 -0.38 3.93 -17.09
N TRP A 18 -1.15 4.93 -16.65
CA TRP A 18 -1.25 5.31 -15.24
C TRP A 18 -1.79 4.17 -14.37
N LEU A 19 -2.86 3.50 -14.80
CA LEU A 19 -3.41 2.36 -14.07
C LEU A 19 -2.43 1.19 -14.04
N GLY A 20 -1.77 0.89 -15.16
CA GLY A 20 -0.74 -0.14 -15.25
C GLY A 20 0.42 0.13 -14.29
N ALA A 21 0.94 1.36 -14.27
CA ALA A 21 1.99 1.78 -13.36
C ALA A 21 1.54 1.72 -11.89
N ALA A 22 0.33 2.20 -11.59
CA ALA A 22 -0.23 2.16 -10.25
C ALA A 22 -0.42 0.72 -9.76
N VAL A 23 -0.86 -0.21 -10.61
CA VAL A 23 -0.98 -1.64 -10.26
C VAL A 23 0.39 -2.28 -10.13
N MET A 24 1.34 -2.00 -11.02
CA MET A 24 2.72 -2.54 -10.88
C MET A 24 3.39 -2.08 -9.59
N ALA A 25 3.14 -0.85 -9.14
CA ALA A 25 3.67 -0.35 -7.87
C ALA A 25 2.84 -0.82 -6.66
N GLY A 26 1.51 -0.81 -6.79
CA GLY A 26 0.56 -1.09 -5.70
C GLY A 26 0.35 -2.57 -5.42
N ALA A 27 0.44 -3.45 -6.43
CA ALA A 27 0.30 -4.89 -6.27
C ALA A 27 1.37 -5.48 -5.34
N PRO A 28 2.68 -5.26 -5.52
CA PRO A 28 3.69 -5.79 -4.60
C PRO A 28 3.52 -5.23 -3.18
N TYR A 29 3.14 -3.95 -3.05
CA TYR A 29 2.87 -3.34 -1.75
C TYR A 29 1.67 -3.99 -1.04
N GLY A 30 0.56 -4.18 -1.76
CA GLY A 30 -0.65 -4.81 -1.23
C GLY A 30 -0.43 -6.27 -0.85
N VAL A 31 0.32 -7.02 -1.68
CA VAL A 31 0.69 -8.41 -1.38
C VAL A 31 1.51 -8.49 -0.08
N LEU A 32 2.51 -7.61 0.09
CA LEU A 32 3.30 -7.58 1.31
C LEU A 32 2.47 -7.18 2.54
N GLY A 33 1.59 -6.19 2.40
CA GLY A 33 0.64 -5.80 3.46
C GLY A 33 -0.27 -6.96 3.88
N VAL A 34 -0.77 -7.76 2.92
CA VAL A 34 -1.57 -8.96 3.19
C VAL A 34 -0.73 -10.02 3.91
N VAL A 35 0.49 -10.29 3.45
CA VAL A 35 1.38 -11.27 4.09
C VAL A 35 1.65 -10.89 5.55
N VAL A 36 1.96 -9.63 5.83
CA VAL A 36 2.20 -9.18 7.21
C VAL A 36 0.94 -9.18 8.07
N ALA A 37 -0.21 -8.78 7.50
CA ALA A 37 -1.49 -8.82 8.22
C ALA A 37 -1.88 -10.26 8.60
N VAL A 38 -1.60 -11.25 7.73
CA VAL A 38 -1.84 -12.67 8.02
C VAL A 38 -0.86 -13.22 9.05
N LEU A 39 0.40 -12.80 9.02
CA LEU A 39 1.43 -13.24 9.97
C LEU A 39 1.29 -12.61 11.37
N ASN A 40 0.56 -11.48 11.51
CA ASN A 40 0.29 -10.81 12.78
C ASN A 40 -1.21 -10.80 13.14
N PRO A 41 -1.84 -11.98 13.34
CA PRO A 41 -3.28 -12.06 13.63
C PRO A 41 -3.66 -11.54 15.03
N GLY A 42 -2.67 -11.31 15.90
CA GLY A 42 -2.88 -10.87 17.29
C GLY A 42 -3.53 -9.50 17.45
N HIS A 43 -3.43 -8.62 16.45
CA HIS A 43 -4.00 -7.26 16.50
C HIS A 43 -5.54 -7.23 16.34
N PHE A 44 -6.16 -8.34 15.95
CA PHE A 44 -7.58 -8.41 15.59
C PHE A 44 -8.39 -9.43 16.41
N ALA A 45 -7.78 -10.04 17.43
CA ALA A 45 -8.39 -11.11 18.20
C ALA A 45 -9.59 -10.63 19.06
N ASP A 46 -9.63 -9.34 19.42
CA ASP A 46 -10.66 -8.74 20.30
C ASP A 46 -11.68 -7.86 19.53
N ALA A 47 -11.57 -7.77 18.20
CA ALA A 47 -12.37 -6.85 17.38
C ALA A 47 -13.62 -7.54 16.78
N ASP A 48 -14.81 -7.01 17.09
CA ASP A 48 -16.10 -7.48 16.57
C ASP A 48 -16.30 -7.19 15.07
N GLY A 49 -16.67 -8.23 14.31
CA GLY A 49 -17.24 -8.19 12.95
C GLY A 49 -16.66 -7.12 11.99
N VAL A 50 -17.33 -5.97 11.91
CA VAL A 50 -16.98 -4.86 11.00
C VAL A 50 -15.65 -4.20 11.39
N GLN A 51 -15.36 -4.07 12.69
CA GLN A 51 -14.11 -3.51 13.20
C GLN A 51 -12.92 -4.38 12.76
N ARG A 52 -13.13 -5.70 12.68
CA ARG A 52 -12.12 -6.65 12.21
C ARG A 52 -11.79 -6.48 10.72
N VAL A 53 -12.80 -6.26 9.88
CA VAL A 53 -12.60 -6.01 8.44
C VAL A 53 -11.92 -4.67 8.22
N VAL A 54 -12.37 -3.61 8.90
CA VAL A 54 -11.76 -2.28 8.82
C VAL A 54 -10.31 -2.31 9.32
N GLY A 55 -10.04 -3.00 10.42
CA GLY A 55 -8.70 -3.18 10.96
C GLY A 55 -7.79 -3.96 10.01
N PHE A 56 -8.29 -5.03 9.38
CA PHE A 56 -7.55 -5.81 8.40
C PHE A 56 -7.24 -4.99 7.13
N VAL A 57 -8.22 -4.27 6.58
CA VAL A 57 -8.00 -3.39 5.42
C VAL A 57 -7.03 -2.26 5.79
N GLY A 58 -7.19 -1.68 6.98
CA GLY A 58 -6.29 -0.66 7.51
C GLY A 58 -4.86 -1.16 7.65
N SER A 59 -4.65 -2.38 8.15
CA SER A 59 -3.29 -2.92 8.29
C SER A 59 -2.63 -3.25 6.96
N VAL A 60 -3.38 -3.74 5.97
CA VAL A 60 -2.85 -3.97 4.61
C VAL A 60 -2.47 -2.66 3.92
N VAL A 61 -3.33 -1.63 4.04
CA VAL A 61 -3.11 -0.32 3.40
C VAL A 61 -1.97 0.45 4.08
N PHE A 62 -1.94 0.44 5.41
CA PHE A 62 -1.02 1.23 6.23
C PHE A 62 0.12 0.41 6.85
N TRP A 63 0.42 -0.78 6.33
CA TRP A 63 1.43 -1.67 6.92
C TRP A 63 2.81 -1.03 7.23
N PRO A 64 3.39 -0.10 6.43
CA PRO A 64 4.71 0.43 6.72
C PRO A 64 4.66 1.43 7.87
N ILE A 65 3.58 2.22 7.97
CA ILE A 65 3.40 3.17 9.07
C ILE A 65 3.21 2.39 10.37
N LEU A 66 2.45 1.30 10.34
CA LEU A 66 2.19 0.47 11.50
C LEU A 66 3.46 -0.23 11.97
N PHE A 67 4.28 -0.72 11.03
CA PHE A 67 5.57 -1.32 11.36
C PHE A 67 6.51 -0.31 12.03
N VAL A 68 6.54 0.94 11.55
CA VAL A 68 7.32 2.02 12.17
C VAL A 68 6.78 2.38 13.56
N THR A 69 5.47 2.42 13.75
CA THR A 69 4.89 2.70 15.07
C THR A 69 5.13 1.56 16.06
N ASP A 70 5.14 0.31 15.60
CA ASP A 70 5.37 -0.88 16.44
C ASP A 70 6.82 -0.95 16.96
N VAL A 71 7.80 -0.51 16.16
CA VAL A 71 9.21 -0.44 16.60
C VAL A 71 9.56 0.79 17.44
N CYS A 72 8.72 1.84 17.41
CA CYS A 72 8.96 3.08 18.15
C CYS A 72 8.31 3.12 19.55
N MET A 73 7.37 2.21 19.85
CA MET A 73 6.75 2.05 21.17
C MET A 73 7.47 0.97 21.98
#